data_AF-A0A1I3EFH7-F1
#
_entry.id   AF-A0A1I3EFH7-F1
#
_cell.length_a   1.000
_cell.length_b   1.000
_cell.length_c   1.000
_cell.angle_alpha   90.00
_cell.angle_beta   90.00
_cell.angle_gamma   90.00
#
_symmetry.space_group_name_H-M   'P 1'
#
loop_
_entity.id
_entity.type
_entity.pdbx_description
1 polymer ?
#
loop_
_entity_poly.entity_id
_entity_poly.type
_entity_poly.pdbx_seq_one_letter_code
_entity_poly.pdbx_strand_id
1 'polypeptide(L)'
;MEINGRELHIRTRLNRDTRVRLALRYLQLLWPDSVVEPSVSDDEAFIYQSKESQESWDRLGRTDQNAPQMVQLIVTPDGLTFVHDGLDEAEIRNTFASNAIFS
;
A
#
# COMPACT_ATOMS: atom_id res chain seq x y z
N MET A 1 -2.94 15.19 4.07
CA MET A 1 -2.31 14.43 5.17
C MET A 1 -1.20 13.66 4.50
N GLU A 2 0.06 13.96 4.82
CA GLU A 2 1.23 13.34 4.20
C GLU A 2 1.81 12.36 5.20
N ILE A 3 1.67 11.07 4.94
CA ILE A 3 2.32 10.03 5.74
C ILE A 3 3.83 10.22 5.57
N ASN A 4 4.56 10.51 6.66
CA ASN A 4 6.03 10.62 6.69
C ASN A 4 6.73 9.25 6.51
N GLY A 5 6.14 8.37 5.71
CA GLY A 5 6.62 7.02 5.44
C GLY A 5 7.69 7.01 4.36
N ARG A 6 8.34 5.85 4.21
CA ARG A 6 9.20 5.60 3.06
C ARG A 6 8.35 5.42 1.82
N GLU A 7 8.80 5.99 0.71
CA GLU A 7 8.12 5.90 -0.58
C GLU A 7 8.80 4.87 -1.49
N LEU A 8 8.02 3.90 -1.95
CA LEU A 8 8.43 2.96 -2.97
C LEU A 8 7.63 3.21 -4.26
N HIS A 9 8.34 3.69 -5.28
CA HIS A 9 7.80 3.94 -6.61
C HIS A 9 7.99 2.71 -7.52
N ILE A 10 6.90 2.19 -8.05
CA ILE A 10 6.85 1.06 -8.98
C ILE A 10 6.30 1.53 -10.33
N ARG A 11 7.19 1.69 -11.31
CA ARG A 11 6.80 2.04 -12.69
C ARG A 11 6.30 0.81 -13.43
N THR A 12 5.23 0.97 -14.20
CA THR A 12 4.68 -0.13 -15.00
C THR A 12 3.78 0.41 -16.12
N ARG A 13 3.76 -0.31 -17.25
CA ARG A 13 2.92 -0.01 -18.43
C ARG A 13 1.52 -0.59 -18.34
N LEU A 14 1.20 -1.27 -17.24
CA LEU A 14 -0.12 -1.85 -17.02
C LEU A 14 -1.18 -0.76 -16.88
N ASN A 15 -2.40 -1.06 -17.35
CA ASN A 15 -3.54 -0.18 -17.12
C ASN A 15 -3.88 -0.08 -15.62
N ARG A 16 -4.61 0.98 -15.26
CA ARG A 16 -5.00 1.31 -13.89
C ARG A 16 -5.58 0.12 -13.12
N ASP A 17 -6.60 -0.53 -13.66
CA ASP A 17 -7.32 -1.62 -12.97
C ASP A 17 -6.44 -2.84 -12.74
N THR A 18 -5.54 -3.14 -13.69
CA THR A 18 -4.58 -4.22 -13.53
C THR A 18 -3.54 -3.88 -12.47
N ARG A 19 -3.05 -2.62 -12.42
CA ARG A 19 -2.11 -2.17 -11.38
C ARG A 19 -2.70 -2.32 -9.98
N VAL A 20 -3.93 -1.82 -9.78
CA VAL A 20 -4.62 -1.91 -8.48
C VAL A 20 -4.81 -3.35 -8.06
N ARG A 21 -5.35 -4.20 -8.95
CA ARG A 21 -5.60 -5.62 -8.62
C ARG A 21 -4.32 -6.36 -8.23
N LEU A 22 -3.23 -6.10 -8.94
CA LEU A 22 -1.94 -6.71 -8.62
C LEU A 22 -1.38 -6.18 -7.30
N ALA A 23 -1.42 -4.87 -7.08
CA ALA A 23 -0.97 -4.26 -5.83
C ALA A 23 -1.69 -4.87 -4.62
N LEU A 24 -3.03 -4.94 -4.67
CA LEU A 24 -3.84 -5.52 -3.61
C LEU A 24 -3.53 -7.01 -3.41
N ARG A 25 -3.40 -7.78 -4.50
CA ARG A 25 -3.07 -9.20 -4.41
C ARG A 25 -1.71 -9.45 -3.74
N TYR A 26 -0.70 -8.64 -4.03
CA TYR A 26 0.61 -8.78 -3.40
C TYR A 26 0.60 -8.34 -1.94
N LEU A 27 -0.07 -7.24 -1.63
CA LEU A 27 -0.26 -6.83 -0.25
C LEU A 27 -0.98 -7.91 0.55
N GLN A 28 -1.94 -8.63 -0.03
CA GLN A 28 -2.57 -9.79 0.60
C GLN A 28 -1.63 -10.99 0.77
N LEU A 29 -0.58 -11.14 -0.05
CA LEU A 29 0.42 -12.19 0.18
C LEU A 29 1.33 -11.84 1.37
N LEU A 30 1.65 -10.55 1.54
CA LEU A 30 2.44 -10.06 2.66
C LEU A 30 1.61 -10.02 3.95
N TRP A 31 0.38 -9.53 3.85
CA TRP A 31 -0.57 -9.35 4.94
C TRP A 31 -1.90 -10.04 4.59
N PRO A 32 -2.02 -11.35 4.84
CA PRO A 32 -3.22 -12.12 4.53
C PRO A 32 -4.51 -11.59 5.17
N ASP A 33 -4.38 -11.00 6.36
CA ASP A 33 -5.49 -10.43 7.12
C ASP A 33 -5.69 -8.92 6.86
N SER A 34 -5.08 -8.40 5.79
CA SER A 34 -5.13 -6.98 5.49
C SER A 34 -6.55 -6.47 5.22
N VAL A 35 -6.78 -5.24 5.65
CA VAL A 35 -8.02 -4.51 5.40
C VAL A 35 -7.73 -3.36 4.45
N VAL A 36 -8.55 -3.21 3.42
CA VAL A 36 -8.42 -2.14 2.43
C VAL A 36 -9.54 -1.13 2.65
N GLU A 37 -9.19 0.13 2.87
CA GLU A 37 -10.11 1.25 2.98
C GLU A 37 -9.84 2.23 1.84
N PRO A 38 -10.81 2.50 0.96
CA PRO A 38 -10.65 3.49 -0.09
C PRO A 38 -10.49 4.89 0.52
N SER A 39 -9.61 5.70 -0.06
CA SER A 39 -9.52 7.13 0.28
C SER A 39 -10.67 7.92 -0.34
N VAL A 40 -10.79 9.18 0.04
CA VAL A 40 -11.67 10.17 -0.61
C VAL A 40 -11.25 10.45 -2.05
N SER A 41 -10.00 10.15 -2.42
CA SER A 41 -9.54 10.20 -3.81
C SER A 41 -9.60 8.81 -4.45
N ASP A 42 -10.13 8.74 -5.68
CA ASP A 42 -10.29 7.46 -6.40
C ASP A 42 -8.96 6.74 -6.63
N ASP A 43 -7.87 7.51 -6.69
CA ASP A 43 -6.50 7.04 -6.99
C ASP A 43 -5.70 6.66 -5.75
N GLU A 44 -6.34 6.56 -4.58
CA GLU A 44 -5.67 6.29 -3.32
C GLU A 44 -6.44 5.28 -2.46
N ALA A 45 -5.71 4.41 -1.79
CA ALA A 45 -6.26 3.48 -0.80
C ALA A 45 -5.33 3.36 0.40
N PHE A 46 -5.92 3.14 1.58
CA PHE A 46 -5.21 2.75 2.79
C PHE A 46 -5.34 1.26 2.99
N ILE A 47 -4.22 0.58 3.19
CA ILE A 47 -4.15 -0.85 3.44
C ILE A 47 -3.54 -1.05 4.82
N TYR A 48 -4.31 -1.61 5.74
CA TYR A 48 -3.86 -1.95 7.09
C TYR A 48 -3.43 -3.41 7.13
N GLN A 49 -2.40 -3.74 7.91
CA GLN A 49 -1.94 -5.12 8.08
C GLN A 49 -3.04 -6.05 8.61
N SER A 50 -3.89 -5.54 9.48
CA SER A 50 -4.99 -6.29 10.10
C SER A 50 -6.16 -5.36 10.46
N LYS A 51 -7.31 -5.95 10.76
CA LYS A 51 -8.46 -5.22 11.32
C LYS A 51 -8.12 -4.54 12.64
N GLU A 52 -7.31 -5.18 13.49
CA GLU A 52 -6.86 -4.57 14.75
C GLU A 52 -6.01 -3.32 14.49
N SER A 53 -5.18 -3.33 13.45
CA SER A 53 -4.36 -2.16 13.06
C SER A 53 -5.25 -0.99 12.63
N GLN A 54 -6.29 -1.26 11.82
CA GLN A 54 -7.28 -0.26 11.44
C GLN A 54 -8.01 0.31 12.67
N GLU A 55 -8.52 -0.55 13.54
CA GLU A 55 -9.25 -0.12 14.75
C GLU A 55 -8.37 0.67 15.72
N SER A 56 -7.09 0.33 15.80
CA SER A 56 -6.10 1.07 16.59
C SER A 56 -5.91 2.49 16.04
N TRP A 57 -5.78 2.62 14.72
CA TRP A 57 -5.65 3.93 14.06
C TRP A 57 -6.88 4.81 14.28
N ASP A 58 -8.08 4.25 14.15
CA ASP A 58 -9.33 4.96 14.42
C ASP A 58 -9.42 5.43 15.88
N ARG A 59 -8.99 4.59 16.83
CA ARG A 59 -9.04 4.88 18.27
C ARG A 59 -8.02 5.93 18.71
N LEU A 60 -6.81 5.85 18.18
CA LEU A 60 -5.71 6.77 18.50
C LEU A 60 -5.81 8.10 17.74
N GLY A 61 -6.69 8.15 16.74
CA GLY A 61 -6.85 9.27 15.84
C GLY A 61 -6.01 9.10 14.58
N ARG A 62 -6.63 9.39 13.44
CA ARG A 62 -6.08 9.19 12.09
C ARG A 62 -4.96 10.18 11.79
N THR A 63 -3.78 9.92 12.33
CA THR A 63 -2.55 10.69 12.09
C THR A 63 -1.43 9.77 11.63
N ASP A 64 -0.41 10.33 10.99
CA ASP A 64 0.70 9.55 10.42
C ASP A 64 1.49 8.81 11.50
N GLN A 65 1.63 9.42 12.68
CA GLN A 65 2.32 8.82 13.84
C GLN A 65 1.58 7.60 14.40
N ASN A 66 0.27 7.52 14.16
CA ASN A 66 -0.60 6.45 14.64
C ASN A 66 -0.87 5.39 13.57
N ALA A 67 -0.20 5.47 12.41
CA ALA A 67 -0.38 4.55 11.29
C ALA A 67 0.74 3.49 11.15
N PRO A 68 1.37 2.94 12.21
CA PRO A 68 2.30 1.85 12.03
C PRO A 68 1.55 0.66 11.40
N GLN A 69 2.21 -0.09 10.53
CA GLN A 69 1.61 -1.25 9.86
C GLN A 69 0.46 -0.90 8.90
N MET A 70 0.50 0.31 8.34
CA MET A 70 -0.36 0.75 7.26
C MET A 70 0.49 1.09 6.02
N VAL A 71 -0.06 0.78 4.85
CA VAL A 71 0.44 1.17 3.54
C VAL A 71 -0.59 2.07 2.88
N GLN A 72 -0.18 3.26 2.47
CA GLN A 72 -0.93 4.08 1.54
C GLN A 72 -0.50 3.70 0.12
N LEU A 73 -1.46 3.29 -0.69
CA LEU A 73 -1.28 3.00 -2.11
C LEU A 73 -1.79 4.19 -2.92
N ILE A 74 -0.92 4.76 -3.74
CA ILE A 74 -1.27 5.84 -4.68
C ILE A 74 -1.08 5.31 -6.10
N VAL A 75 -2.13 5.39 -6.90
CA VAL A 75 -2.15 4.96 -8.29
C VAL A 75 -1.88 6.16 -9.17
N THR A 76 -0.80 6.13 -9.94
CA THR A 76 -0.42 7.23 -10.83
C THR A 76 -0.52 6.81 -12.29
N PRO A 77 -0.53 7.74 -13.26
CA PRO A 77 -0.49 7.40 -14.68
C PRO A 77 0.70 6.50 -15.04
N ASP A 78 1.84 6.67 -14.37
CA ASP A 78 3.10 5.98 -14.67
C ASP A 78 3.34 4.72 -13.84
N GLY A 79 2.49 4.43 -12.84
CA GLY A 79 2.68 3.29 -11.97
C GLY A 79 1.92 3.34 -10.64
N LEU A 80 2.61 2.91 -9.59
CA LEU A 80 2.12 2.83 -8.22
C LEU A 80 3.16 3.43 -7.28
N THR A 81 2.70 4.13 -6.24
CA THR A 81 3.52 4.56 -5.11
C THR A 81 2.99 3.91 -3.85
N PHE A 82 3.87 3.30 -3.08
CA PHE A 82 3.56 2.76 -1.76
C PHE A 82 4.23 3.66 -0.73
N VAL A 83 3.45 4.25 0.16
CA VAL A 83 3.97 5.00 1.31
C VAL A 83 3.72 4.16 2.55
N HIS A 84 4.78 3.83 3.28
CA HIS A 84 4.68 2.92 4.42
C HIS A 84 5.64 3.30 5.54
N ASP A 85 5.28 2.94 6.76
CA ASP A 85 6.18 3.02 7.92
C ASP A 85 6.39 1.62 8.51
N GLY A 86 7.65 1.18 8.58
CA GLY A 86 8.04 -0.09 9.18
C GLY A 86 8.03 -1.35 8.28
N LEU A 87 7.52 -1.29 7.05
CA LEU A 87 7.71 -2.39 6.09
C LEU A 87 9.13 -2.40 5.50
N ASP A 88 9.66 -3.61 5.28
CA ASP A 88 10.93 -3.77 4.57
C ASP A 88 10.72 -3.56 3.06
N GLU A 89 11.31 -2.50 2.51
CA GLU A 89 11.27 -2.22 1.08
C GLU A 89 11.78 -3.39 0.24
N ALA A 90 12.76 -4.16 0.74
CA ALA A 90 13.27 -5.33 0.03
C ALA A 90 12.19 -6.42 -0.07
N GLU A 91 11.35 -6.60 0.95
CA GLU A 91 10.27 -7.58 0.96
C GLU A 91 9.17 -7.19 -0.05
N ILE A 92 8.79 -5.90 -0.08
CA ILE A 92 7.85 -5.38 -1.08
C ILE A 92 8.48 -5.54 -2.48
N ARG A 93 9.70 -5.05 -2.71
CA ARG A 93 10.37 -5.16 -4.01
C ARG A 93 10.52 -6.60 -4.46
N ASN A 94 10.93 -7.52 -3.60
CA ASN A 94 11.07 -8.94 -3.95
C ASN A 94 9.73 -9.56 -4.32
N THR A 95 8.66 -9.20 -3.62
CA THR A 95 7.31 -9.68 -3.91
C THR A 95 6.84 -9.22 -5.28
N PHE A 96 7.07 -7.95 -5.64
CA PHE A 96 6.71 -7.44 -6.96
C PHE A 96 7.68 -7.93 -8.07
N ALA A 97 8.97 -8.06 -7.78
CA ALA A 97 10.01 -8.44 -8.75
C ALA A 97 9.92 -9.91 -9.16
N SER A 98 9.65 -10.80 -8.20
CA SER A 98 9.54 -12.25 -8.42
C SER A 98 8.34 -12.65 -9.27
N ASN A 99 7.39 -11.73 -9.49
CA ASN A 99 6.14 -11.98 -10.21
C ASN A 99 6.03 -11.23 -11.56
N ALA A 100 7.17 -10.78 -12.12
CA ALA A 100 7.33 -10.40 -13.53
C ALA A 100 6.47 -9.23 -14.06
N ILE A 101 6.28 -8.16 -13.28
CA ILE A 101 5.68 -6.89 -13.77
C ILE A 101 6.75 -5.92 -14.32
N PHE A 102 8.04 -6.23 -14.11
CA PHE A 102 9.16 -5.31 -14.36
C PHE A 102 9.99 -5.59 -15.63
N SER A 103 9.53 -6.47 -16.52
CA SER A 103 10.15 -6.64 -17.85
C SER A 103 9.63 -5.62 -18.85
#